data_AF-A0A925FHN7-F1
#
_entry.id   AF-A0A925FHN7-F1
#
_cell.length_a   1.000
_cell.length_b   1.000
_cell.length_c   1.000
_cell.angle_alpha   90.00
_cell.angle_beta   90.00
_cell.angle_gamma   90.00
#
_symmetry.space_group_name_H-M   'P 1'
#
loop_
_entity.id
_entity.type
_entity.pdbx_description
1 polymer ?
#
loop_
_entity_poly.entity_id
_entity_poly.type
_entity_poly.pdbx_seq_one_letter_code
_entity_poly.pdbx_strand_id
1 'polypeptide(L)'
;MTLVAITIAASLGVAVYLKPSRPTVGHAVVSGLRFADSLERSAASQPVEASEALVYLYLERARLGVGSPFRLVDQALRDPLLTPELRKQTAYAVFGRTAEGLIYSSPSEALDLISTKARGLGLAHRNFIESVIDSANDPRAAELALRLAYQVASTSGVTAPRAGAVAVAAIAQARDRALARRDVNELLVFARRRRLDPVELVPQWRADRRFAVEAPLVDPATEAQEREASALLPSLIAALDTIREPATRTRRERT
;
A
#
# COMPACT_ATOMS: atom_id res chain seq x y z
N MET A 1 44.42 19.56 70.04
CA MET A 1 44.48 18.48 69.03
C MET A 1 43.15 18.42 68.32
N THR A 2 43.24 18.43 67.00
CA THR A 2 42.27 18.86 65.96
C THR A 2 41.01 17.98 65.86
N LEU A 3 39.83 18.62 65.87
CA LEU A 3 38.55 18.05 65.44
C LEU A 3 38.40 18.27 63.93
N VAL A 4 38.32 17.18 63.16
CA VAL A 4 38.09 17.21 61.71
C VAL A 4 36.59 17.09 61.47
N ALA A 5 35.97 18.17 60.98
CA ALA A 5 34.58 18.18 60.53
C ALA A 5 34.53 17.71 59.06
N ILE A 6 34.01 16.50 58.83
CA ILE A 6 33.75 15.97 57.48
C ILE A 6 32.38 16.50 57.03
N THR A 7 32.39 17.43 56.08
CA THR A 7 31.19 17.94 55.42
C THR A 7 30.95 17.08 54.19
N ILE A 8 29.97 16.17 54.23
CA ILE A 8 29.54 15.40 53.05
C ILE A 8 28.51 16.25 52.30
N ALA A 9 28.94 16.86 51.19
CA ALA A 9 28.05 17.53 50.25
C ALA A 9 27.27 16.47 49.45
N ALA A 10 25.97 16.37 49.71
CA ALA A 10 25.04 15.57 48.91
C ALA A 10 24.79 16.30 47.58
N SER A 11 25.47 15.87 46.52
CA SER A 11 25.18 16.29 45.16
C SER A 11 23.90 15.59 44.67
N LEU A 12 22.79 16.33 44.68
CA LEU A 12 21.54 15.97 44.02
C LEU A 12 21.78 15.93 42.50
N GLY A 13 21.99 14.74 41.96
CA GLY A 13 21.99 14.50 40.52
C GLY A 13 20.57 14.68 39.99
N VAL A 14 20.27 15.86 39.44
CA VAL A 14 19.09 16.06 38.59
C VAL A 14 19.32 15.26 37.32
N ALA A 15 18.82 14.03 37.29
CA ALA A 15 18.67 13.26 36.06
C ALA A 15 17.66 13.99 35.19
N VAL A 16 18.14 14.85 34.30
CA VAL A 16 17.34 15.42 33.22
C VAL A 16 16.87 14.25 32.38
N TYR A 17 15.63 13.82 32.59
CA TYR A 17 14.93 12.87 31.75
C TYR A 17 14.70 13.56 30.40
N LEU A 18 15.70 13.50 29.52
CA LEU A 18 15.60 13.92 28.13
C LEU A 18 14.52 13.04 27.50
N LYS A 19 13.31 13.57 27.43
CA LYS A 19 12.22 12.99 26.64
C LYS A 19 12.78 12.75 25.24
N PRO A 20 12.87 11.49 24.77
CA PRO A 20 13.48 11.22 23.48
C PRO A 20 12.76 12.05 22.43
N SER A 21 13.54 12.85 21.70
CA SER A 21 13.04 13.65 20.58
C SER A 21 12.30 12.71 19.66
N ARG A 22 10.97 12.88 19.55
CA ARG A 22 10.17 12.06 18.64
C ARG A 22 10.77 12.24 17.24
N PRO A 23 11.12 11.16 16.53
CA PRO A 23 11.59 11.29 15.16
C PRO A 23 10.56 12.10 14.38
N THR A 24 11.03 12.96 13.48
CA THR A 24 10.11 13.67 12.59
C THR A 24 9.27 12.64 11.84
N VAL A 25 8.01 12.97 11.56
CA VAL A 25 7.07 12.05 10.92
C VAL A 25 7.67 11.37 9.68
N GLY A 26 8.42 12.12 8.86
CA GLY A 26 9.10 11.56 7.69
C GLY A 26 10.20 10.55 8.03
N HIS A 27 10.98 10.79 9.08
CA HIS A 27 12.06 9.87 9.48
C HIS A 27 11.49 8.52 9.94
N ALA A 28 10.40 8.51 10.69
CA ALA A 28 9.79 7.28 11.18
C ALA A 28 9.18 6.44 10.03
N VAL A 29 8.53 7.08 9.06
CA VAL A 29 8.01 6.41 7.85
C VAL A 29 9.14 5.79 7.03
N VAL A 30 10.22 6.53 6.78
CA VAL A 30 11.40 6.02 6.05
C VAL A 30 12.06 4.87 6.81
N SER A 31 12.13 4.95 8.14
CA SER A 31 12.65 3.86 8.96
C SER A 31 11.82 2.58 8.83
N GLY A 32 10.48 2.69 8.80
CA GLY A 32 9.58 1.56 8.57
C GLY A 32 9.77 0.90 7.21
N LEU A 33 9.94 1.69 6.14
CA LEU A 33 10.27 1.18 4.80
C LEU A 33 11.59 0.42 4.78
N ARG A 34 12.65 1.02 5.33
CA ARG A 34 13.97 0.36 5.41
C ARG A 34 13.93 -0.93 6.22
N PHE A 35 13.11 -0.97 7.27
CA PHE A 35 12.89 -2.18 8.04
C PHE A 35 12.24 -3.28 7.18
N ALA A 36 11.17 -2.96 6.45
CA ALA A 36 10.55 -3.91 5.51
C ALA A 36 11.56 -4.44 4.47
N ASP A 37 12.35 -3.56 3.86
CA ASP A 37 13.34 -3.94 2.86
C ASP A 37 14.51 -4.74 3.45
N SER A 38 14.84 -4.51 4.72
CA SER A 38 15.86 -5.29 5.43
C SER A 38 15.36 -6.72 5.70
N LEU A 39 14.10 -6.86 6.12
CA LEU A 39 13.49 -8.16 6.33
C LEU A 39 13.53 -8.96 5.04
N GLU A 40 12.97 -8.44 3.94
CA GLU A 40 12.89 -9.13 2.63
C GLU A 40 14.22 -9.69 2.17
N ARG A 41 15.30 -8.93 2.38
CA ARG A 41 16.66 -9.38 2.07
C ARG A 41 17.12 -10.52 3.00
N SER A 42 16.81 -10.44 4.30
CA SER A 42 17.16 -11.48 5.26
C SER A 42 16.47 -12.81 4.97
N ALA A 43 15.15 -12.85 4.71
CA ALA A 43 14.45 -14.13 4.47
C ALA A 43 14.87 -14.83 3.18
N ALA A 44 15.43 -14.10 2.21
CA ALA A 44 16.02 -14.71 1.02
C ALA A 44 17.30 -15.52 1.33
N SER A 45 17.90 -15.33 2.51
CA SER A 45 19.23 -15.83 2.85
C SER A 45 19.30 -16.72 4.09
N GLN A 46 18.32 -16.63 4.99
CA GLN A 46 18.33 -17.32 6.28
C GLN A 46 16.93 -17.80 6.69
N PRO A 47 16.83 -18.86 7.52
CA PRO A 47 15.57 -19.21 8.18
C PRO A 47 15.03 -18.03 8.98
N VAL A 48 13.73 -17.77 8.88
CA VAL A 48 13.07 -16.63 9.51
C VAL A 48 12.62 -17.00 10.91
N GLU A 49 12.93 -16.17 11.90
CA GLU A 49 12.46 -16.37 13.28
C GLU A 49 10.94 -16.21 13.38
N ALA A 50 10.30 -16.83 14.37
CA ALA A 50 8.83 -16.84 14.47
C ALA A 50 8.22 -15.42 14.52
N SER A 51 8.87 -14.49 15.22
CA SER A 51 8.41 -13.09 15.30
C SER A 51 8.58 -12.33 13.98
N GLU A 52 9.64 -12.61 13.22
CA GLU A 52 9.87 -12.05 11.89
C GLU A 52 8.85 -12.61 10.89
N ALA A 53 8.52 -13.90 10.98
CA ALA A 53 7.50 -14.53 10.15
C ALA A 53 6.13 -13.87 10.30
N LEU A 54 5.78 -13.41 11.52
CA LEU A 54 4.58 -12.63 11.76
C LEU A 54 4.64 -11.26 11.08
N VAL A 55 5.77 -10.55 11.17
CA VAL A 55 5.96 -9.27 10.45
C VAL A 55 5.80 -9.47 8.95
N TYR A 56 6.38 -10.53 8.41
CA TYR A 56 6.20 -10.92 7.01
C TYR A 56 4.75 -11.12 6.63
N LEU A 57 3.99 -11.83 7.48
CA LEU A 57 2.58 -12.05 7.21
C LEU A 57 1.80 -10.73 7.14
N TYR A 58 2.10 -9.74 7.97
CA TYR A 58 1.49 -8.41 7.85
C TYR A 58 1.83 -7.73 6.52
N LEU A 59 3.09 -7.79 6.10
CA LEU A 59 3.55 -7.17 4.84
C LEU A 59 2.96 -7.88 3.62
N GLU A 60 2.89 -9.21 3.62
CA GLU A 60 2.29 -9.99 2.54
C GLU A 60 0.78 -9.79 2.47
N ARG A 61 0.09 -9.71 3.62
CA ARG A 61 -1.33 -9.36 3.64
C ARG A 61 -1.57 -7.98 3.05
N ALA A 62 -0.74 -6.99 3.38
CA ALA A 62 -0.82 -5.66 2.78
C ALA A 62 -0.54 -5.71 1.26
N ARG A 63 0.51 -6.43 0.85
CA ARG A 63 0.89 -6.61 -0.56
C ARG A 63 -0.24 -7.25 -1.37
N LEU A 64 -0.88 -8.29 -0.86
CA LEU A 64 -1.96 -9.02 -1.53
C LEU A 64 -3.33 -8.35 -1.38
N GLY A 65 -3.45 -7.29 -0.58
CA GLY A 65 -4.73 -6.64 -0.29
C GLY A 65 -5.66 -7.45 0.61
N VAL A 66 -5.11 -8.35 1.43
CA VAL A 66 -5.86 -9.18 2.37
C VAL A 66 -6.13 -8.39 3.66
N GLY A 67 -7.08 -7.46 3.54
CA GLY A 67 -7.47 -6.50 4.56
C GLY A 67 -6.96 -5.09 4.26
N SER A 68 -7.62 -4.09 4.84
CA SER A 68 -7.20 -2.69 4.76
C SER A 68 -5.82 -2.50 5.41
N PRO A 69 -4.90 -1.71 4.80
CA PRO A 69 -3.61 -1.39 5.41
C PRO A 69 -3.77 -0.72 6.77
N PHE A 70 -4.79 0.13 6.96
CA PHE A 70 -5.02 0.80 8.24
C PHE A 70 -5.49 -0.18 9.32
N ARG A 71 -6.31 -1.17 8.94
CA ARG A 71 -6.66 -2.28 9.84
C ARG A 71 -5.46 -3.12 10.20
N LEU A 72 -4.55 -3.37 9.25
CA LEU A 72 -3.30 -4.09 9.51
C LEU A 72 -2.39 -3.31 10.45
N VAL A 73 -2.27 -1.99 10.28
CA VAL A 73 -1.54 -1.11 11.21
C VAL A 73 -2.13 -1.19 12.61
N ASP A 74 -3.45 -1.07 12.74
CA ASP A 74 -4.14 -1.15 14.04
C ASP A 74 -3.98 -2.52 14.71
N GLN A 75 -4.03 -3.61 13.93
CA GLN A 75 -3.74 -4.97 14.40
C GLN A 75 -2.30 -5.11 14.89
N ALA A 76 -1.32 -4.67 14.09
CA ALA A 76 0.10 -4.76 14.43
C ALA A 76 0.42 -4.00 15.73
N LEU A 77 -0.18 -2.82 15.96
CA LEU A 77 0.01 -2.04 17.19
C LEU A 77 -0.45 -2.78 18.46
N ARG A 78 -1.36 -3.75 18.34
CA ARG A 78 -1.96 -4.47 19.47
C ARG A 78 -1.59 -5.95 19.51
N ASP A 79 -0.76 -6.42 18.58
CA ASP A 79 -0.46 -7.85 18.44
C ASP A 79 0.37 -8.38 19.62
N PRO A 80 -0.19 -9.26 20.48
CA PRO A 80 0.51 -9.77 21.66
C PRO A 80 1.72 -10.63 21.31
N LEU A 81 1.79 -11.17 20.09
CA LEU A 81 2.89 -12.02 19.63
C LEU A 81 4.11 -11.21 19.16
N LEU A 82 3.94 -9.90 18.96
CA LEU A 82 5.04 -8.98 18.65
C LEU A 82 5.52 -8.25 19.91
N THR A 83 6.84 -8.06 20.02
CA THR A 83 7.42 -7.18 21.04
C THR A 83 6.97 -5.73 20.82
N PRO A 84 6.95 -4.87 21.84
CA PRO A 84 6.51 -3.48 21.69
C PRO A 84 7.25 -2.72 20.57
N GLU A 85 8.55 -2.99 20.40
CA GLU A 85 9.35 -2.41 19.32
C GLU A 85 8.91 -2.92 17.95
N LEU A 86 8.76 -4.25 17.79
CA LEU A 86 8.30 -4.85 16.53
C LEU A 86 6.90 -4.39 16.15
N ARG A 87 5.97 -4.23 17.11
CA ARG A 87 4.63 -3.67 16.82
C ARG A 87 4.72 -2.33 16.11
N LYS A 88 5.55 -1.43 16.65
CA LYS A 88 5.75 -0.09 16.09
C LYS A 88 6.42 -0.18 14.72
N GLN A 89 7.49 -0.95 14.59
CA GLN A 89 8.21 -1.11 13.32
C GLN A 89 7.33 -1.73 12.22
N THR A 90 6.56 -2.77 12.52
CA THR A 90 5.60 -3.40 11.60
C THR A 90 4.50 -2.43 11.18
N ALA A 91 3.94 -1.67 12.13
CA ALA A 91 2.94 -0.66 11.84
C ALA A 91 3.50 0.43 10.90
N TYR A 92 4.70 0.93 11.16
CA TYR A 92 5.39 1.88 10.28
C TYR A 92 5.77 1.30 8.93
N ALA A 93 6.10 0.01 8.85
CA ALA A 93 6.41 -0.68 7.61
C ALA A 93 5.18 -0.80 6.70
N VAL A 94 4.03 -1.25 7.24
CA VAL A 94 2.76 -1.31 6.50
C VAL A 94 2.34 0.11 6.08
N PHE A 95 2.42 1.08 6.99
CA PHE A 95 2.08 2.47 6.71
C PHE A 95 2.97 3.07 5.61
N GLY A 96 4.28 2.84 5.69
CA GLY A 96 5.24 3.30 4.69
C GLY A 96 5.01 2.67 3.32
N ARG A 97 4.79 1.36 3.24
CA ARG A 97 4.43 0.70 1.98
C ARG A 97 3.13 1.21 1.40
N THR A 98 2.17 1.57 2.26
CA THR A 98 0.92 2.21 1.82
C THR A 98 1.20 3.58 1.20
N ALA A 99 2.05 4.40 1.82
CA ALA A 99 2.44 5.71 1.28
C ALA A 99 3.08 5.60 -0.11
N GLU A 100 3.97 4.63 -0.30
CA GLU A 100 4.69 4.37 -1.55
C GLU A 100 3.85 3.60 -2.59
N GLY A 101 2.63 3.16 -2.24
CA GLY A 101 1.80 2.37 -3.16
C GLY A 101 2.27 0.93 -3.37
N LEU A 102 3.08 0.38 -2.46
CA LEU A 102 3.62 -0.98 -2.52
C LEU A 102 2.66 -2.04 -1.93
N ILE A 103 1.35 -1.77 -1.97
CA ILE A 103 0.27 -2.62 -1.43
C ILE A 103 -0.77 -2.91 -2.51
N TYR A 104 -1.66 -3.87 -2.27
CA TYR A 104 -2.69 -4.28 -3.25
C TYR A 104 -2.12 -4.63 -4.64
N SER A 105 -0.98 -5.31 -4.71
CA SER A 105 -0.32 -5.69 -5.95
C SER A 105 -0.92 -6.97 -6.53
N SER A 106 -1.61 -6.85 -7.66
CA SER A 106 -2.00 -8.02 -8.46
C SER A 106 -0.76 -8.68 -9.08
N PRO A 107 -0.57 -10.01 -8.94
CA PRO A 107 0.49 -10.73 -9.66
C PRO A 107 0.30 -10.60 -11.17
N SER A 108 1.36 -10.26 -11.91
CA SER A 108 1.30 -10.13 -13.37
C SER A 108 0.92 -11.45 -14.03
N GLU A 109 1.36 -12.56 -13.46
CA GLU A 109 1.11 -13.92 -13.95
C GLU A 109 -0.38 -14.26 -13.92
N ALA A 110 -1.12 -13.73 -12.93
CA ALA A 110 -2.57 -13.90 -12.88
C ALA A 110 -3.27 -13.17 -14.03
N LEU A 111 -2.71 -12.04 -14.47
CA LEU A 111 -3.26 -11.20 -15.53
C LEU A 111 -2.93 -11.70 -16.94
N ASP A 112 -2.02 -12.66 -17.08
CA ASP A 112 -1.80 -13.34 -18.37
C ASP A 112 -3.05 -14.05 -18.88
N LEU A 113 -3.99 -14.38 -17.98
CA LEU A 113 -5.28 -14.99 -18.32
C LEU A 113 -6.25 -14.04 -19.04
N ILE A 114 -5.95 -12.74 -19.09
CA ILE A 114 -6.78 -11.72 -19.75
C ILE A 114 -6.66 -11.81 -21.28
N SER A 115 -5.46 -12.15 -21.78
CA SER A 115 -5.14 -12.10 -23.21
C SER A 115 -5.53 -13.39 -23.94
N THR A 116 -6.14 -13.27 -25.11
CA THR A 116 -6.41 -14.39 -26.03
C THR A 116 -5.26 -14.66 -27.00
N LYS A 117 -4.39 -13.67 -27.23
CA LYS A 117 -3.46 -13.65 -28.37
C LYS A 117 -2.02 -14.03 -28.00
N ALA A 118 -1.60 -13.75 -26.78
CA ALA A 118 -0.23 -13.97 -26.32
C ALA A 118 -0.17 -14.12 -24.80
N ARG A 119 0.72 -15.00 -24.32
CA ARG A 119 1.11 -15.09 -22.90
C ARG A 119 2.15 -14.01 -22.58
N GLY A 120 2.22 -13.55 -21.34
CA GLY A 120 3.18 -12.53 -20.91
C GLY A 120 2.70 -11.07 -21.05
N LEU A 121 1.40 -10.85 -21.33
CA LEU A 121 0.81 -9.50 -21.37
C LEU A 121 0.30 -9.02 -20.00
N GLY A 122 0.33 -9.86 -18.98
CA GLY A 122 -0.24 -9.54 -17.68
C GLY A 122 0.38 -8.31 -17.02
N LEU A 123 1.70 -8.12 -17.16
CA LEU A 123 2.37 -6.90 -16.70
C LEU A 123 1.90 -5.66 -17.48
N ALA A 124 1.67 -5.78 -18.79
CA ALA A 124 1.18 -4.66 -19.61
C ALA A 124 -0.25 -4.28 -19.22
N HIS A 125 -1.13 -5.26 -19.00
CA HIS A 125 -2.48 -5.02 -18.47
C HIS A 125 -2.45 -4.39 -17.08
N ARG A 126 -1.56 -4.86 -16.19
CA ARG A 126 -1.37 -4.25 -14.87
C ARG A 126 -0.98 -2.79 -14.99
N ASN A 127 0.09 -2.49 -15.73
CA ASN A 127 0.59 -1.12 -15.90
C ASN A 127 -0.48 -0.21 -16.52
N PHE A 128 -1.25 -0.72 -17.48
CA PHE A 128 -2.38 0.01 -18.04
C PHE A 128 -3.44 0.36 -16.98
N ILE A 129 -3.95 -0.65 -16.24
CA ILE A 129 -4.94 -0.45 -15.18
C ILE A 129 -4.43 0.56 -14.14
N GLU A 130 -3.20 0.36 -13.67
CA GLU A 130 -2.58 1.19 -12.64
C GLU A 130 -2.41 2.64 -13.12
N SER A 131 -1.92 2.85 -14.35
CA SER A 131 -1.74 4.20 -14.90
C SER A 131 -3.07 4.97 -15.06
N VAL A 132 -4.14 4.28 -15.48
CA VAL A 132 -5.47 4.89 -15.62
C VAL A 132 -6.02 5.30 -14.26
N ILE A 133 -5.91 4.43 -13.25
CA ILE A 133 -6.38 4.73 -11.89
C ILE A 133 -5.55 5.85 -11.24
N ASP A 134 -4.22 5.80 -11.34
CA ASP A 134 -3.32 6.76 -10.70
C ASP A 134 -3.41 8.16 -11.32
N SER A 135 -3.75 8.26 -12.61
CA SER A 135 -3.93 9.55 -13.31
C SER A 135 -5.34 10.15 -13.17
N ALA A 136 -6.31 9.37 -12.69
CA ALA A 136 -7.69 9.81 -12.58
C ALA A 136 -7.90 10.78 -11.42
N ASN A 137 -8.79 11.76 -11.62
CA ASN A 137 -9.25 12.63 -10.54
C ASN A 137 -10.00 11.81 -9.48
N ASP A 138 -10.91 10.95 -9.94
CA ASP A 138 -11.65 10.00 -9.10
C ASP A 138 -11.32 8.54 -9.46
N PRO A 139 -10.62 7.79 -8.58
CA PRO A 139 -10.33 6.36 -8.76
C PRO A 139 -11.59 5.51 -8.93
N ARG A 140 -12.73 5.93 -8.37
CA ARG A 140 -14.00 5.22 -8.51
C ARG A 140 -14.59 5.39 -9.91
N ALA A 141 -14.49 6.58 -10.50
CA ALA A 141 -14.89 6.82 -11.89
C ALA A 141 -14.01 6.01 -12.87
N ALA A 142 -12.70 6.02 -12.65
CA ALA A 142 -11.77 5.23 -13.46
C ALA A 142 -11.96 3.71 -13.30
N GLU A 143 -12.26 3.23 -12.09
CA GLU A 143 -12.65 1.83 -11.86
C GLU A 143 -13.88 1.46 -12.70
N LEU A 144 -14.94 2.27 -12.66
CA LEU A 144 -16.15 2.03 -13.44
C LEU A 144 -15.86 2.00 -14.94
N ALA A 145 -15.09 2.98 -15.44
CA ALA A 145 -14.71 3.06 -16.85
C ALA A 145 -13.92 1.82 -17.31
N LEU A 146 -12.94 1.39 -16.51
CA LEU A 146 -12.12 0.20 -16.81
C LEU A 146 -12.97 -1.07 -16.80
N ARG A 147 -13.87 -1.23 -15.83
CA ARG A 147 -14.76 -2.41 -15.77
C ARG A 147 -15.64 -2.50 -17.02
N LEU A 148 -16.21 -1.37 -17.46
CA LEU A 148 -16.97 -1.29 -18.72
C LEU A 148 -16.09 -1.57 -19.93
N ALA A 149 -14.89 -0.99 -20.01
CA ALA A 149 -13.97 -1.19 -21.13
C ALA A 149 -13.55 -2.66 -21.27
N TYR A 150 -13.19 -3.32 -20.17
CA TYR A 150 -12.85 -4.75 -20.17
C TYR A 150 -14.06 -5.63 -20.50
N GLN A 151 -15.26 -5.27 -20.05
CA GLN A 151 -16.49 -5.98 -20.43
C GLN A 151 -16.74 -5.89 -21.93
N VAL A 152 -16.66 -4.68 -22.52
CA VAL A 152 -16.80 -4.48 -23.97
C VAL A 152 -15.71 -5.24 -24.74
N ALA A 153 -14.46 -5.16 -24.28
CA ALA A 153 -13.34 -5.87 -24.90
C ALA A 153 -13.53 -7.40 -24.85
N SER A 154 -14.10 -7.94 -23.77
CA SER A 154 -14.43 -9.37 -23.67
C SER A 154 -15.56 -9.75 -24.64
N THR A 155 -16.60 -8.91 -24.79
CA THR A 155 -17.70 -9.18 -25.74
C THR A 155 -17.26 -9.09 -27.20
N SER A 156 -16.30 -8.21 -27.51
CA SER A 156 -15.77 -8.02 -28.86
C SER A 156 -14.64 -8.99 -29.22
N GLY A 157 -14.28 -9.92 -28.32
CA GLY A 157 -13.21 -10.91 -28.55
C GLY A 157 -11.78 -10.36 -28.48
N VAL A 158 -11.60 -9.12 -28.02
CA VAL A 158 -10.29 -8.48 -27.80
C VAL A 158 -9.57 -9.12 -26.61
N THR A 159 -10.33 -9.47 -25.56
CA THR A 159 -9.84 -10.18 -24.37
C THR A 159 -10.55 -11.53 -24.21
N ALA A 160 -10.03 -12.39 -23.34
CA ALA A 160 -10.60 -13.72 -23.12
C ALA A 160 -11.99 -13.64 -22.47
N PRO A 161 -12.90 -14.60 -22.69
CA PRO A 161 -14.25 -14.57 -22.10
C PRO A 161 -14.27 -14.49 -20.56
N ARG A 162 -13.23 -15.00 -19.89
CA ARG A 162 -13.06 -14.92 -18.41
C ARG A 162 -12.19 -13.75 -17.96
N ALA A 163 -11.67 -12.94 -18.89
CA ALA A 163 -10.80 -11.81 -18.60
C ALA A 163 -11.48 -10.77 -17.71
N GLY A 164 -12.79 -10.57 -17.89
CA GLY A 164 -13.57 -9.63 -17.08
C GLY A 164 -13.44 -9.88 -15.58
N ALA A 165 -13.51 -11.14 -15.12
CA ALA A 165 -13.43 -11.44 -13.69
C ALA A 165 -12.04 -11.15 -13.09
N VAL A 166 -10.98 -11.51 -13.81
CA VAL A 166 -9.59 -11.29 -13.37
C VAL A 166 -9.24 -9.79 -13.42
N ALA A 167 -9.63 -9.11 -14.50
CA ALA A 167 -9.45 -7.67 -14.65
C ALA A 167 -10.18 -6.90 -13.55
N VAL A 168 -11.44 -7.26 -13.24
CA VAL A 168 -12.21 -6.62 -12.16
C VAL A 168 -11.49 -6.68 -10.81
N ALA A 169 -10.89 -7.81 -10.47
CA ALA A 169 -10.13 -7.94 -9.23
C ALA A 169 -8.89 -7.03 -9.21
N ALA A 170 -8.14 -6.97 -10.31
CA ALA A 170 -6.97 -6.08 -10.41
C ALA A 170 -7.33 -4.59 -10.42
N ILE A 171 -8.43 -4.23 -11.09
CA ILE A 171 -8.96 -2.86 -11.10
C ILE A 171 -9.38 -2.46 -9.67
N ALA A 172 -10.07 -3.34 -8.94
CA ALA A 172 -10.46 -3.08 -7.56
C ALA A 172 -9.24 -2.87 -6.65
N GLN A 173 -8.21 -3.72 -6.79
CA GLN A 173 -6.96 -3.58 -6.05
C GLN A 173 -6.23 -2.28 -6.38
N ALA A 174 -6.16 -1.88 -7.66
CA ALA A 174 -5.55 -0.61 -8.06
C ALA A 174 -6.29 0.59 -7.48
N ARG A 175 -7.63 0.58 -7.50
CA ARG A 175 -8.45 1.62 -6.84
C ARG A 175 -8.17 1.68 -5.35
N ASP A 176 -8.19 0.55 -4.66
CA ASP A 176 -7.98 0.51 -3.20
C ASP A 176 -6.60 1.03 -2.81
N ARG A 177 -5.57 0.74 -3.63
CA ARG A 177 -4.25 1.33 -3.48
C ARG A 177 -4.28 2.85 -3.62
N ALA A 178 -4.92 3.37 -4.66
CA ALA A 178 -5.00 4.81 -4.89
C ALA A 178 -5.74 5.52 -3.75
N LEU A 179 -6.84 4.94 -3.25
CA LEU A 179 -7.57 5.44 -2.09
C LEU A 179 -6.71 5.40 -0.83
N ALA A 180 -6.06 4.27 -0.54
CA ALA A 180 -5.20 4.14 0.64
C ALA A 180 -4.01 5.13 0.63
N ARG A 181 -3.42 5.40 -0.54
CA ARG A 181 -2.36 6.42 -0.69
C ARG A 181 -2.90 7.82 -0.40
N ARG A 182 -4.07 8.17 -0.92
CA ARG A 182 -4.72 9.47 -0.64
C ARG A 182 -5.01 9.63 0.85
N ASP A 183 -5.58 8.60 1.46
CA ASP A 183 -5.87 8.50 2.89
C ASP A 183 -4.60 8.69 3.75
N VAL A 184 -3.49 8.02 3.40
CA VAL A 184 -2.19 8.20 4.08
C VAL A 184 -1.69 9.63 3.95
N ASN A 185 -1.79 10.21 2.75
CA ASN A 185 -1.34 11.59 2.53
C ASN A 185 -2.15 12.59 3.35
N GLU A 186 -3.47 12.42 3.44
CA GLU A 186 -4.34 13.25 4.28
C GLU A 186 -3.94 13.12 5.76
N LEU A 187 -3.73 11.90 6.24
CA LEU A 187 -3.30 11.62 7.60
C LEU A 187 -1.93 12.22 7.91
N LEU A 188 -0.97 12.12 6.99
CA LEU A 188 0.36 12.73 7.13
C LEU A 188 0.28 14.26 7.21
N VAL A 189 -0.55 14.90 6.39
CA VAL A 189 -0.78 16.35 6.43
C VAL A 189 -1.40 16.75 7.78
N PHE A 190 -2.42 16.02 8.23
CA PHE A 190 -3.07 16.26 9.52
C PHE A 190 -2.09 16.09 10.70
N ALA A 191 -1.37 14.97 10.73
CA ALA A 191 -0.38 14.64 11.75
C ALA A 191 0.71 15.71 11.83
N ARG A 192 1.21 16.18 10.68
CA ARG A 192 2.21 17.26 10.60
C ARG A 192 1.68 18.57 11.19
N ARG A 193 0.46 18.98 10.84
CA ARG A 193 -0.17 20.20 11.35
C ARG A 193 -0.37 20.16 12.87
N ARG A 194 -0.70 18.98 13.41
CA ARG A 194 -0.97 18.78 14.85
C ARG A 194 0.25 18.31 15.65
N ARG A 195 1.39 18.06 14.99
CA ARG A 195 2.62 17.48 15.58
C ARG A 195 2.38 16.15 16.31
N LEU A 196 1.54 15.30 15.73
CA LEU A 196 1.20 13.97 16.24
C LEU A 196 1.90 12.88 15.41
N ASP A 197 2.02 11.69 15.99
CA ASP A 197 2.50 10.51 15.28
C ASP A 197 1.36 9.98 14.38
N PRO A 198 1.55 9.85 13.04
CA PRO A 198 0.49 9.41 12.15
C PRO A 198 0.07 7.96 12.38
N VAL A 199 0.99 7.08 12.80
CA VAL A 199 0.68 5.67 13.05
C VAL A 199 -0.17 5.54 14.31
N GLU A 200 0.14 6.32 15.35
CA GLU A 200 -0.68 6.36 16.58
C GLU A 200 -2.08 6.95 16.34
N LEU A 201 -2.27 7.74 15.28
CA LEU A 201 -3.56 8.30 14.90
C LEU A 201 -4.46 7.33 14.13
N VAL A 202 -3.91 6.26 13.55
CA VAL A 202 -4.68 5.30 12.74
C VAL A 202 -5.88 4.72 13.50
N PRO A 203 -5.76 4.20 14.74
CA PRO A 203 -6.90 3.65 15.47
C PRO A 203 -8.07 4.63 15.60
N GLN A 204 -7.77 5.89 15.92
CA GLN A 204 -8.79 6.93 16.06
C GLN A 204 -9.44 7.27 14.71
N TRP A 205 -8.64 7.45 13.65
CA TRP A 205 -9.18 7.71 12.31
C TRP A 205 -10.04 6.57 11.77
N ARG A 206 -9.70 5.32 12.10
CA ARG A 206 -10.55 4.15 11.79
C ARG A 206 -11.86 4.20 12.56
N ALA A 207 -11.83 4.51 13.86
CA ALA A 207 -13.03 4.63 14.68
C ALA A 207 -13.97 5.73 14.15
N ASP A 208 -13.39 6.84 13.69
CA ASP A 208 -14.09 7.96 13.07
C ASP A 208 -14.48 7.72 11.60
N ARG A 209 -14.18 6.52 11.05
CA ARG A 209 -14.46 6.12 9.65
C ARG A 209 -13.93 7.10 8.61
N ARG A 210 -12.74 7.65 8.84
CA ARG A 210 -12.13 8.67 7.97
C ARG A 210 -11.40 8.12 6.75
N PHE A 211 -11.11 6.82 6.74
CA PHE A 211 -10.40 6.19 5.63
C PHE A 211 -11.37 5.81 4.52
N ALA A 212 -11.25 6.49 3.37
CA ALA A 212 -12.08 6.22 2.21
C ALA A 212 -11.90 4.79 1.69
N VAL A 213 -10.70 4.21 1.79
CA VAL A 213 -10.47 2.80 1.39
C VAL A 213 -11.22 1.79 2.27
N GLU A 214 -11.61 2.16 3.49
CA GLU A 214 -12.41 1.31 4.38
C GLU A 214 -13.92 1.54 4.25
N ALA A 215 -14.35 2.49 3.40
CA ALA A 215 -15.76 2.78 3.20
C ALA A 215 -16.47 1.61 2.49
N PRO A 216 -17.72 1.28 2.88
CA PRO A 216 -18.50 0.27 2.18
C PRO A 216 -18.73 0.62 0.71
N LEU A 217 -18.54 -0.35 -0.19
CA LEU A 217 -18.74 -0.17 -1.64
C LEU A 217 -20.21 -0.29 -2.09
N VAL A 218 -21.15 -0.27 -1.15
CA VAL A 218 -22.59 -0.41 -1.42
C VAL A 218 -23.21 0.85 -2.01
N ASP A 219 -22.52 1.99 -1.93
CA ASP A 219 -23.02 3.23 -2.52
C ASP A 219 -22.93 3.16 -4.06
N PRO A 220 -24.03 3.46 -4.77
CA PRO A 220 -24.03 3.54 -6.22
C PRO A 220 -23.07 4.64 -6.68
N ALA A 221 -22.59 4.52 -7.92
CA ALA A 221 -21.79 5.58 -8.52
C ALA A 221 -22.63 6.87 -8.58
N THR A 222 -21.98 8.00 -8.30
CA THR A 222 -22.61 9.32 -8.46
C THR A 222 -22.75 9.67 -9.94
N GLU A 223 -23.69 10.54 -10.29
CA GLU A 223 -23.83 11.04 -11.68
C GLU A 223 -22.55 11.68 -12.23
N ALA A 224 -21.73 12.28 -11.35
CA ALA A 224 -20.42 12.81 -11.74
C ALA A 224 -19.45 11.69 -12.15
N GLN A 225 -19.39 10.63 -11.35
CA GLN A 225 -18.56 9.45 -11.64
C GLN A 225 -19.01 8.72 -12.92
N GLU A 226 -20.31 8.57 -13.14
CA GLU A 226 -20.85 7.94 -14.35
C GLU A 226 -20.54 8.75 -15.61
N ARG A 227 -20.66 10.09 -15.53
CA ARG A 227 -20.29 10.98 -16.64
C ARG A 227 -18.80 10.91 -16.95
N GLU A 228 -17.93 10.98 -15.94
CA GLU A 228 -16.49 10.87 -16.13
C GLU A 228 -16.12 9.48 -16.71
N ALA A 229 -16.72 8.41 -16.19
CA ALA A 229 -16.47 7.07 -16.70
C ALA A 229 -16.89 6.89 -18.17
N SER A 230 -18.05 7.45 -18.54
CA SER A 230 -18.56 7.42 -19.91
C SER A 230 -17.65 8.20 -20.88
N ALA A 231 -17.08 9.33 -20.43
CA ALA A 231 -16.15 10.12 -21.22
C ALA A 231 -14.81 9.40 -21.46
N LEU A 232 -14.33 8.62 -20.48
CA LEU A 232 -13.08 7.87 -20.60
C LEU A 232 -13.20 6.64 -21.51
N LEU A 233 -14.38 6.00 -21.54
CA LEU A 233 -14.61 4.69 -22.13
C LEU A 233 -14.08 4.51 -23.56
N PRO A 234 -14.32 5.41 -24.54
CA PRO A 234 -13.84 5.23 -25.91
C PRO A 234 -12.32 5.15 -26.00
N SER A 235 -11.62 5.99 -25.23
CA SER A 235 -10.16 6.01 -25.21
C SER A 235 -9.57 4.75 -24.58
N LEU A 236 -10.22 4.22 -23.54
CA LEU A 236 -9.80 2.99 -22.87
C LEU A 236 -9.98 1.76 -23.75
N ILE A 237 -11.07 1.66 -24.52
CA ILE A 237 -11.27 0.57 -25.48
C ILE A 237 -10.18 0.60 -26.55
N ALA A 238 -9.92 1.77 -27.14
CA ALA A 238 -8.86 1.92 -28.13
C ALA A 238 -7.47 1.57 -27.55
N ALA A 239 -7.19 1.95 -26.30
CA ALA A 239 -5.95 1.59 -25.63
C ALA A 239 -5.83 0.08 -25.40
N LEU A 240 -6.91 -0.60 -24.97
CA LEU A 240 -6.94 -2.06 -24.78
C LEU A 240 -6.58 -2.82 -26.07
N ASP A 241 -7.02 -2.36 -27.23
CA ASP A 241 -6.69 -2.95 -28.53
C ASP A 241 -5.18 -2.85 -28.87
N THR A 242 -4.50 -1.85 -28.28
CA THR A 242 -3.08 -1.60 -28.50
C THR A 242 -2.16 -2.29 -27.49
N ILE A 243 -2.71 -2.89 -26.43
CA ILE A 243 -1.90 -3.68 -25.49
C ILE A 243 -1.34 -4.89 -26.25
N ARG A 244 -0.07 -4.78 -26.61
CA ARG A 244 0.70 -5.78 -27.36
C ARG A 244 1.88 -6.25 -26.54
N GLU A 245 2.46 -7.36 -26.97
CA GLU A 245 3.70 -7.89 -26.40
C GLU A 245 4.77 -6.80 -26.31
N PRO A 246 5.47 -6.67 -25.17
CA PRO A 246 6.76 -6.00 -25.19
C PRO A 246 7.63 -6.76 -26.19
N ALA A 247 8.22 -6.05 -27.16
CA ALA A 247 9.12 -6.65 -28.13
C ALA A 247 10.12 -7.53 -27.38
N THR A 248 10.04 -8.84 -27.61
CA THR A 248 11.04 -9.78 -27.10
C THR A 248 12.38 -9.22 -27.55
N ARG A 249 13.21 -8.78 -26.59
CA ARG A 249 14.62 -8.51 -26.88
C ARG A 249 15.14 -9.80 -27.48
N THR A 250 15.33 -9.80 -28.78
CA THR A 250 15.94 -10.86 -29.54
C THR A 250 17.23 -11.18 -28.81
N ARG A 251 17.25 -12.35 -28.16
CA ARG A 251 18.48 -13.03 -27.78
C ARG A 251 19.15 -13.44 -29.10
N ARG A 252 19.75 -12.46 -29.77
CA ARG A 252 20.74 -12.68 -30.81
C ARG A 252 22.09 -12.41 -30.20
N GLU A 253 22.93 -13.42 -30.36
CA GLU A 253 24.40 -13.35 -30.35
C GLU A 253 25.04 -13.23 -28.97
N ARG A 254 25.32 -14.40 -28.39
CA ARG A 254 26.72 -14.82 -28.14
C ARG A 254 26.79 -16.33 -28.35
N THR A 255 27.26 -16.69 -29.54
CA THR A 255 28.17 -17.82 -29.77
C THR A 255 29.27 -17.88 -28.73
#